data_AF-A0A8R1E8Q4-F1
#
_entry.id   AF-A0A8R1E8Q4-F1
#
_cell.length_a   1.000
_cell.length_b   1.000
_cell.length_c   1.000
_cell.angle_alpha   90.00
_cell.angle_beta   90.00
_cell.angle_gamma   90.00
#
_symmetry.space_group_name_H-M   'P 1'
#
loop_
_entity.id
_entity.type
_entity.pdbx_description
1 polymer ?
#
loop_
_entity_poly.entity_id
_entity_poly.type
_entity_poly.pdbx_seq_one_letter_code
_entity_poly.pdbx_strand_id
1 'polypeptide(L)'
;MCTKTSWRTQCNHGQEQILGRSWVFQQDNDPKHTSGHVANWFRRRRVDLLELPSQSPDLNPNEHMWEELERRLKGVRASNANQKFAQLEAAWKSIPMTVV
;
A
#
# COMPACT_ATOMS: atom_id res chain seq x y z
N MET A 1 21.71 -4.72 -0.93
CA MET A 1 21.46 -5.39 -2.23
C MET A 1 20.54 -6.58 -2.00
N CYS A 2 19.31 -6.53 -2.50
CA CYS A 2 18.56 -7.73 -2.87
C CYS A 2 17.57 -7.32 -3.97
N THR A 3 17.67 -8.02 -5.08
CA THR A 3 17.02 -7.81 -6.37
C THR A 3 15.86 -8.77 -6.54
N LYS A 4 14.78 -8.30 -7.20
CA LYS A 4 13.75 -9.05 -7.97
C LYS A 4 12.70 -8.01 -8.40
N THR A 5 12.84 -7.35 -9.55
CA THR A 5 12.50 -7.79 -10.91
C THR A 5 10.98 -7.91 -11.14
N SER A 6 10.51 -7.09 -12.10
CA SER A 6 9.22 -7.14 -12.81
C SER A 6 8.01 -6.49 -12.14
N TRP A 7 7.91 -5.16 -12.28
CA TRP A 7 6.62 -4.48 -12.21
C TRP A 7 5.91 -4.64 -13.55
N ARG A 8 5.22 -5.78 -13.73
CA ARG A 8 4.20 -5.90 -14.78
C ARG A 8 3.16 -4.81 -14.51
N THR A 9 3.06 -3.88 -15.44
CA THR A 9 2.07 -2.79 -15.41
C THR A 9 0.68 -3.42 -15.48
N GLN A 10 -0.03 -3.44 -14.36
CA GLN A 10 -1.46 -3.74 -14.37
C GLN A 10 -2.15 -3.06 -13.18
N CYS A 11 -2.23 -1.73 -13.23
CA CYS A 11 -3.40 -1.07 -12.67
C CYS A 11 -4.53 -1.33 -13.67
N ASN A 12 -5.36 -2.33 -13.38
CA ASN A 12 -6.55 -2.63 -14.16
C ASN A 12 -7.49 -1.42 -14.11
N HIS A 13 -8.12 -1.11 -15.25
CA HIS A 13 -9.16 -0.08 -15.45
C HIS A 13 -10.44 -0.33 -14.60
N GLY A 14 -10.40 -1.23 -13.61
CA GLY A 14 -11.53 -1.60 -12.75
C GLY A 14 -11.51 -0.98 -11.35
N GLN A 15 -10.46 -0.25 -10.97
CA GLN A 15 -10.37 0.42 -9.65
C GLN A 15 -11.06 1.80 -9.64
N GLU A 16 -11.31 2.38 -10.81
CA GLU A 16 -11.85 3.73 -10.97
C GLU A 16 -13.35 3.83 -10.61
N GLN A 17 -14.05 2.70 -10.48
CA GLN A 17 -15.48 2.67 -10.14
C GLN A 17 -15.77 2.61 -8.62
N ILE A 18 -14.77 2.31 -7.79
CA ILE A 18 -14.95 2.16 -6.33
C ILE A 18 -14.61 3.47 -5.59
N LEU A 19 -13.65 4.23 -6.09
CA LEU A 19 -13.26 5.52 -5.55
C LEU A 19 -14.17 6.58 -6.16
N GLY A 20 -14.90 7.33 -5.33
CA GLY A 20 -15.81 8.39 -5.81
C GLY A 20 -15.13 9.41 -6.72
N ARG A 21 -15.92 10.34 -7.28
CA ARG A 21 -15.48 11.32 -8.31
C ARG A 21 -14.28 12.23 -7.94
N SER A 22 -13.73 12.14 -6.74
CA SER A 22 -12.53 12.86 -6.31
C SER A 22 -11.78 12.03 -5.28
N TRP A 23 -10.65 11.43 -5.67
CA TRP A 23 -9.75 10.69 -4.78
C TRP A 23 -8.34 11.26 -4.92
N VAL A 24 -7.62 11.30 -3.80
CA VAL A 24 -6.21 11.72 -3.75
C VAL A 24 -5.40 10.51 -3.29
N PHE A 25 -4.31 10.23 -4.01
CA PHE A 25 -3.38 9.17 -3.64
C PHE A 25 -2.45 9.63 -2.52
N GLN A 26 -2.25 8.80 -1.51
CA GLN A 26 -1.25 9.03 -0.47
C GLN A 26 -0.20 7.92 -0.54
N GLN A 27 1.07 8.30 -0.49
CA GLN A 27 2.21 7.38 -0.38
C GLN A 27 3.24 7.96 0.60
N ASP A 28 4.15 7.11 1.09
CA ASP A 28 5.27 7.58 1.89
C ASP A 28 6.31 8.37 1.07
N ASN A 29 7.17 9.12 1.76
CA ASN A 29 8.22 9.94 1.14
C ASN A 29 9.53 9.17 0.92
N ASP A 30 9.52 7.84 0.81
CA ASP A 30 10.72 7.07 0.48
C ASP A 30 11.27 7.52 -0.90
N PRO A 31 12.59 7.76 -1.04
CA PRO A 31 13.20 8.19 -2.29
C PRO A 31 12.81 7.37 -3.53
N LYS A 32 12.46 6.09 -3.38
CA LYS A 32 11.98 5.25 -4.49
C LYS A 32 10.63 5.72 -5.04
N HIS A 33 9.76 6.24 -4.17
CA HIS A 33 8.40 6.70 -4.49
C HIS A 33 8.36 8.16 -4.96
N THR A 34 9.41 8.95 -4.68
CA THR A 34 9.55 10.35 -5.11
C THR A 34 10.42 10.51 -6.36
N SER A 35 10.93 9.42 -6.93
CA SER A 35 11.74 9.47 -8.16
C SER A 35 11.01 10.14 -9.33
N GLY A 36 11.76 10.82 -10.20
CA GLY A 36 11.19 11.50 -11.37
C GLY A 36 10.40 10.58 -12.31
N HIS A 37 10.75 9.29 -12.36
CA HIS A 37 10.00 8.29 -13.13
C HIS A 37 8.59 8.05 -12.55
N VAL A 38 8.48 7.91 -11.21
CA VAL A 38 7.21 7.73 -10.51
C VAL A 38 6.36 8.99 -10.58
N ALA A 39 6.96 10.17 -10.36
CA ALA A 39 6.26 11.45 -10.49
C ALA A 39 5.68 11.66 -11.92
N ASN A 40 6.44 11.30 -12.96
CA ASN A 40 5.96 11.35 -14.35
C ASN A 40 4.81 10.36 -14.60
N TRP A 41 4.86 9.17 -13.99
CA TRP A 41 3.79 8.18 -14.07
C TRP A 41 2.45 8.70 -13.52
N PHE A 42 2.47 9.34 -12.33
CA PHE A 42 1.27 9.95 -11.73
C PHE A 42 0.72 11.08 -12.59
N ARG A 43 1.58 12.00 -13.05
CA ARG A 43 1.19 13.11 -13.93
C ARG A 43 0.50 12.63 -15.21
N ARG A 44 1.04 11.60 -15.87
CA ARG A 44 0.45 11.04 -17.11
C ARG A 44 -0.93 10.42 -16.90
N ARG A 45 -1.22 9.95 -15.68
CA ARG A 45 -2.50 9.30 -15.33
C ARG A 45 -3.49 10.23 -14.64
N ARG A 46 -3.12 11.51 -14.45
CA ARG A 46 -3.96 12.51 -13.76
C ARG A 46 -4.42 12.02 -12.39
N VAL A 47 -3.49 11.38 -11.68
CA VAL A 47 -3.69 10.97 -10.29
C VAL A 47 -3.17 12.09 -9.40
N ASP A 48 -4.06 12.64 -8.58
CA ASP A 48 -3.67 13.64 -7.58
C ASP A 48 -2.90 12.94 -6.47
N LEU A 49 -1.73 13.48 -6.11
CA LEU A 49 -0.86 12.96 -5.06
C LEU A 49 -0.88 13.90 -3.87
N LEU A 50 -1.13 13.37 -2.67
CA LEU A 50 -1.04 14.12 -1.43
C LEU A 50 0.45 14.38 -1.13
N GLU A 51 0.84 15.66 -1.08
CA GLU A 51 2.16 16.05 -0.61
C GLU A 51 2.22 15.92 0.91
N LEU A 52 2.93 14.90 1.40
CA LEU A 52 3.21 14.76 2.83
C LEU A 52 4.45 15.58 3.20
N PRO A 53 4.43 16.30 4.33
CA PRO A 53 5.65 16.91 4.86
C PRO A 53 6.70 15.83 5.15
N SER A 54 7.95 16.13 4.83
CA SER A 54 9.09 15.27 5.18
C SER A 54 9.10 15.05 6.70
N GLN A 55 9.20 13.79 7.14
CA GLN A 55 9.26 13.37 8.55
C GLN A 55 7.92 13.34 9.33
N SER A 56 6.82 12.97 8.68
CA SER A 56 5.56 12.63 9.39
C SER A 56 5.21 11.13 9.28
N PRO A 57 5.98 10.23 9.93
CA PRO A 57 5.65 8.81 9.98
C PRO A 57 4.27 8.57 10.62
N ASP A 58 3.92 9.37 11.63
CA ASP A 58 2.64 9.33 12.35
C ASP A 58 1.41 9.56 11.45
N LEU A 59 1.61 10.13 10.26
CA LEU A 59 0.53 10.43 9.31
C LEU A 59 0.41 9.39 8.20
N ASN A 60 1.14 8.27 8.28
CA ASN A 60 1.11 7.25 7.25
C ASN A 60 0.13 6.11 7.62
N PRO A 61 -1.06 6.03 6.99
CA PRO A 61 -2.05 5.01 7.31
C PRO A 61 -1.53 3.59 7.05
N ASN A 62 -0.49 3.44 6.22
CA ASN A 62 0.08 2.13 5.93
C ASN A 62 0.73 1.51 7.17
N GLU A 63 1.32 2.30 8.08
CA GLU A 63 1.99 1.81 9.28
C GLU A 63 0.96 1.25 10.27
N HIS A 64 -0.14 1.98 10.48
CA HIS A 64 -1.25 1.51 11.31
C HIS A 64 -1.87 0.21 10.78
N MET A 65 -1.99 0.08 9.45
CA MET A 65 -2.53 -1.15 8.85
C MET A 65 -1.58 -2.34 9.02
N TRP A 66 -0.26 -2.12 8.92
CA TRP A 66 0.72 -3.16 9.21
C TRP A 66 0.69 -3.58 10.68
N GLU A 67 0.60 -2.63 11.60
CA GLU A 67 0.48 -2.92 13.04
C GLU A 67 -0.77 -3.76 13.36
N GLU A 68 -1.92 -3.43 12.78
CA GLU A 68 -3.15 -4.21 12.96
C GLU A 68 -3.02 -5.64 12.43
N LEU A 69 -2.36 -5.83 11.28
CA LEU A 69 -2.07 -7.16 10.74
C LEU A 69 -1.14 -7.96 11.66
N GLU A 70 -0.09 -7.32 12.18
CA GLU A 70 0.83 -7.93 13.14
C GLU A 70 0.13 -8.32 14.44
N ARG A 71 -0.74 -7.45 14.95
CA ARG A 71 -1.55 -7.70 16.15
C ARG A 71 -2.46 -8.90 15.95
N ARG A 72 -3.15 -9.01 14.80
CA ARG A 72 -4.02 -10.15 14.48
C ARG A 72 -3.26 -11.46 14.31
N LEU A 73 -2.03 -11.40 13.79
CA LEU A 73 -1.20 -12.58 13.56
C LEU A 73 -0.24 -12.87 14.73
N LYS A 74 -0.36 -12.16 15.86
CA LYS A 74 0.50 -12.36 17.03
C LYS A 74 0.37 -13.79 17.53
N GLY A 75 1.50 -14.50 17.57
CA GLY A 75 1.56 -15.91 17.98
C GLY A 75 1.20 -16.93 16.89
N VAL A 76 0.75 -16.50 15.72
CA VAL A 76 0.49 -17.38 14.57
C VAL A 76 1.82 -17.66 13.85
N ARG A 77 2.21 -18.94 13.80
CA ARG A 77 3.42 -19.37 13.10
C ARG A 77 3.12 -19.77 11.66
N ALA A 78 4.06 -19.47 10.78
CA ALA A 78 4.10 -19.98 9.41
C ALA A 78 5.36 -20.83 9.24
N SER A 79 5.22 -21.95 8.53
CA SER A 79 6.31 -22.85 8.17
C SER A 79 7.05 -22.45 6.90
N ASN A 80 6.42 -21.63 6.06
CA ASN A 80 6.97 -21.14 4.80
C ASN A 80 6.32 -19.83 4.36
N ALA A 81 6.90 -19.20 3.33
CA ALA A 81 6.43 -17.92 2.81
C ALA A 81 4.99 -17.97 2.26
N ASN A 82 4.59 -19.06 1.60
CA ASN A 82 3.24 -19.19 1.06
C ASN A 82 2.20 -19.23 2.18
N GLN A 83 2.49 -19.96 3.25
CA GLN A 83 1.63 -20.00 4.43
C GLN A 83 1.55 -18.62 5.10
N LYS A 84 2.67 -17.90 5.21
CA LYS A 84 2.66 -16.54 5.77
C LYS A 84 1.83 -15.58 4.91
N PHE A 85 1.94 -15.67 3.59
CA PHE A 85 1.16 -14.86 2.66
C PHE A 85 -0.35 -15.15 2.80
N ALA A 86 -0.75 -16.43 2.82
CA ALA A 86 -2.15 -16.82 3.00
C ALA A 86 -2.73 -16.33 4.34
N GLN A 87 -1.94 -16.38 5.42
CA GLN A 87 -2.32 -15.84 6.73
C GLN A 87 -2.55 -14.32 6.69
N LEU A 88 -1.63 -13.58 6.04
CA LEU A 88 -1.76 -12.13 5.86
C LEU A 88 -2.99 -11.77 5.02
N GLU A 89 -3.23 -12.48 3.92
CA GLU A 89 -4.39 -12.27 3.06
C GLU A 89 -5.71 -12.53 3.80
N ALA A 90 -5.79 -13.62 4.58
CA ALA A 90 -6.96 -13.93 5.39
C ALA A 90 -7.20 -12.88 6.48
N ALA A 91 -6.13 -12.45 7.17
CA ALA A 91 -6.22 -11.40 8.18
C ALA A 91 -6.71 -10.08 7.57
N TRP A 92 -6.15 -9.67 6.42
CA TRP A 92 -6.54 -8.48 5.68
C TRP A 92 -8.03 -8.46 5.32
N LYS A 93 -8.53 -9.56 4.74
CA LYS A 93 -9.95 -9.69 4.36
C LYS A 93 -10.92 -9.64 5.55
N SER A 94 -10.41 -9.87 6.76
CA SER A 94 -11.19 -9.85 8.00
C SER A 94 -11.19 -8.50 8.73
N ILE A 95 -10.44 -7.50 8.24
CA ILE A 95 -10.41 -6.16 8.84
C ILE A 95 -11.75 -5.47 8.50
N PRO A 96 -12.56 -5.07 9.49
CA PRO A 96 -13.81 -4.37 9.22
C PRO A 96 -13.51 -2.96 8.70
N MET A 97 -14.37 -2.45 7.81
CA MET A 97 -14.26 -1.09 7.24
C MET A 97 -14.31 0.02 8.30
N THR A 98 -14.69 -0.28 9.54
CA THR A 98 -14.68 0.67 10.65
C THR A 98 -13.28 0.96 11.21
N VAL A 99 -12.29 0.13 10.88
CA VAL A 99 -10.89 0.28 11.29
C VAL A 99 -10.05 0.99 10.22
N VAL A 100 -10.61 1.12 9.00
CA VAL A 100 -9.96 1.74 7.83
C VAL A 100 -10.45 3.17 7.64
#